data_AF-A0A7X2MN97-F1
#
_entry.id   AF-A0A7X2MN97-F1
#
_cell.length_a   1.000
_cell.length_b   1.000
_cell.length_c   1.000
_cell.angle_alpha   90.00
_cell.angle_beta   90.00
_cell.angle_gamma   90.00
#
_symmetry.space_group_name_H-M   'P 1'
#
loop_
_entity.id
_entity.type
_entity.pdbx_description
1 polymer ?
#
loop_
_entity_poly.entity_id
_entity_poly.type
_entity_poly.pdbx_seq_one_letter_code
_entity_poly.pdbx_strand_id
1 'polypeptide(L)' 'MLQNIRIVLVETSHTGNMGSVARAMKTMGLTNLYLVNPLVKPDSQAISLAAGASDVIGDA' A
#
# COMPACT_ATOMS: atom_id res chain seq x y z
N MET A 1 17.39 7.79 -2.48
CA MET A 1 17.69 6.50 -3.15
C MET A 1 16.48 5.57 -3.15
N LEU A 2 15.78 5.39 -2.02
CA LEU A 2 14.64 4.48 -1.88
C LEU A 2 13.42 4.81 -2.74
N GLN A 3 13.21 6.08 -3.12
CA GLN A 3 12.12 6.53 -4.00
C GLN A 3 12.09 5.89 -5.40
N ASN A 4 13.20 5.29 -5.84
CA ASN A 4 13.30 4.59 -7.12
C ASN A 4 12.87 3.11 -7.02
N ILE A 5 12.54 2.62 -5.83
CA ILE A 5 12.07 1.25 -5.61
C ILE A 5 10.55 1.27 -5.65
N ARG A 6 9.97 0.49 -6.57
CA ARG A 6 8.52 0.32 -6.69
C ARG A 6 8.12 -1.00 -6.04
N ILE A 7 7.14 -0.93 -5.15
CA ILE A 7 6.46 -2.11 -4.62
C ILE A 7 5.20 -2.30 -5.46
N VAL A 8 5.13 -3.39 -6.21
CA VAL A 8 4.02 -3.67 -7.12
C VAL A 8 3.21 -4.83 -6.55
N LEU A 9 1.95 -4.58 -6.19
CA LEU A 9 1.01 -5.61 -5.79
C LEU A 9 0.10 -5.95 -6.97
N VAL A 10 0.07 -7.22 -7.35
CA VAL A 10 -0.70 -7.72 -8.49
C VAL A 10 -1.90 -8.50 -7.96
N GLU A 11 -3.10 -8.15 -8.41
CA GLU A 11 -4.35 -8.85 -8.10
C GLU A 11 -4.63 -9.00 -6.59
N THR A 12 -4.35 -7.94 -5.83
CA THR A 12 -4.60 -7.92 -4.38
C THR A 12 -6.08 -8.21 -4.09
N SER A 13 -6.34 -9.28 -3.34
CA SER A 13 -7.69 -9.79 -3.03
C SER A 13 -8.30 -9.22 -1.75
N HIS A 14 -7.47 -8.85 -0.78
CA HIS A 14 -7.93 -8.34 0.52
C HIS A 14 -7.39 -6.94 0.76
N THR A 15 -8.28 -6.00 1.05
CA THR A 15 -7.95 -4.58 1.23
C THR A 15 -6.98 -4.36 2.40
N GLY A 16 -7.08 -5.17 3.45
CA GLY A 16 -6.16 -5.13 4.57
C GLY A 16 -4.70 -5.44 4.25
N ASN A 17 -4.44 -6.17 3.15
CA ASN A 17 -3.07 -6.41 2.69
C ASN A 17 -2.44 -5.13 2.13
N MET A 18 -3.22 -4.28 1.46
CA MET A 18 -2.74 -2.96 0.99
C MET A 18 -2.35 -2.08 2.18
N GLY A 19 -3.18 -2.08 3.23
CA GLY A 19 -2.88 -1.44 4.52
C GLY A 19 -1.58 -1.93 5.15
N SER A 20 -1.45 -3.23 5.31
CA SER A 20 -0.31 -3.85 5.98
C SER A 20 0.99 -3.64 5.20
N VAL A 21 0.94 -3.72 3.86
CA VAL A 21 2.08 -3.42 2.98
C VAL A 21 2.46 -1.95 3.08
N ALA A 22 1.51 -1.02 3.01
CA ALA A 22 1.78 0.41 3.16
C ALA A 22 2.47 0.72 4.50
N ARG A 23 2.01 0.11 5.59
CA ARG A 23 2.66 0.22 6.91
C ARG A 23 4.10 -0.26 6.87
N ALA A 24 4.34 -1.46 6.32
CA ALA A 24 5.69 -2.01 6.20
C ALA A 24 6.60 -1.12 5.34
N MET A 25 6.09 -0.62 4.21
CA MET A 25 6.79 0.32 3.34
C MET A 25 7.22 1.57 4.09
N LYS A 26 6.30 2.21 4.81
CA LYS A 26 6.59 3.44 5.56
C LYS A 26 7.62 3.23 6.67
N THR A 27 7.56 2.12 7.40
CA THR A 27 8.59 1.74 8.38
C THR A 27 9.97 1.55 7.75
N MET A 28 10.02 1.09 6.49
CA MET A 28 11.26 0.87 5.74
C MET A 28 11.70 2.08 4.90
N GLY A 29 10.99 3.21 4.96
CA GLY A 29 11.28 4.41 4.17
C GLY A 29 10.96 4.29 2.66
N LEU A 30 10.12 3.32 2.29
CA LEU A 30 9.60 3.13 0.94
C LEU A 30 8.25 3.84 0.80
N THR A 31 8.00 4.44 -0.36
CA THR A 31 6.79 5.25 -0.59
C THR A 31 6.09 4.93 -1.91
N ASN A 32 6.74 4.22 -2.84
CA ASN A 32 6.26 4.09 -4.21
C ASN A 32 5.48 2.77 -4.38
N LEU A 33 4.18 2.80 -4.12
CA LEU A 33 3.27 1.65 -4.23
C LEU A 33 2.54 1.69 -5.57
N TYR A 34 2.40 0.54 -6.22
CA TYR A 34 1.62 0.37 -7.45
C TYR A 34 0.68 -0.81 -7.31
N LEU A 35 -0.58 -0.63 -7.70
CA LEU A 35 -1.61 -1.67 -7.68
C LEU A 35 -1.96 -2.07 -9.12
N VAL A 36 -1.70 -3.32 -9.48
CA VAL A 36 -2.04 -3.87 -10.80
C VAL A 36 -3.26 -4.75 -10.66
N ASN A 37 -4.35 -4.39 -11.32
CA ASN A 37 -5.63 -5.11 -11.30
C ASN A 37 -6.09 -5.50 -9.87
N PRO A 38 -6.12 -4.58 -8.89
CA PRO A 38 -6.58 -4.94 -7.55
C PRO A 38 -8.03 -5.42 -7.62
N LEU A 39 -8.30 -6.62 -7.08
CA LEU A 39 -9.64 -7.22 -7.11
C LEU A 39 -10.63 -6.45 -6.22
N VAL A 40 -10.09 -5.67 -5.29
CA VAL A 40 -10.82 -4.83 -4.34
C VAL A 40 -10.17 -3.46 -4.26
N LYS A 41 -10.99 -2.40 -4.22
CA LYS A 41 -10.48 -1.03 -4.04
C LYS A 41 -10.06 -0.78 -2.59
N PRO A 42 -9.09 0.11 -2.32
CA PRO A 42 -8.79 0.53 -0.97
C PRO A 42 -10.04 1.04 -0.26
N ASP A 43 -10.29 0.53 0.95
CA ASP A 43 -11.45 0.85 1.78
C ASP A 43 -11.00 1.31 3.18
N SER A 44 -11.97 1.48 4.08
CA SER A 44 -11.67 1.83 5.48
C SER A 44 -10.78 0.81 6.18
N GLN A 45 -10.86 -0.47 5.82
CA GLN A 45 -10.02 -1.53 6.41
C GLN A 45 -8.55 -1.35 5.98
N ALA A 46 -8.29 -1.04 4.71
CA ALA A 46 -6.95 -0.72 4.23
C ALA A 46 -6.36 0.48 4.98
N ILE A 47 -7.15 1.54 5.20
CA ILE A 47 -6.73 2.75 5.92
C ILE A 47 -6.43 2.45 7.39
N SER A 48 -7.30 1.69 8.08
CA SER A 48 -7.08 1.30 9.47
C SER A 48 -5.80 0.48 9.64
N LEU A 49 -5.53 -0.46 8.72
CA LEU A 49 -4.33 -1.31 8.79
C LEU A 49 -3.05 -0.61 8.35
N ALA A 50 -3.16 0.48 7.58
CA ALA A 50 -2.01 1.32 7.22
C ALA A 50 -1.36 2.00 8.43
N ALA A 51 -2.09 2.18 9.54
CA ALA A 51 -1.57 2.70 10.81
C ALA A 51 -0.71 3.99 10.64
N GLY A 52 -1.23 4.97 9.90
CA GLY A 52 -0.52 6.22 9.59
C GLY A 52 0.26 6.23 8.29
N ALA A 53 0.24 5.13 7.52
CA ALA A 53 0.77 5.03 6.15
C ALA A 53 -0.31 5.21 5.06
N SER A 54 -1.40 5.90 5.37
CA SER A 54 -2.51 6.09 4.44
C SER A 54 -2.12 6.93 3.22
N ASP A 55 -1.08 7.76 3.34
CA ASP A 55 -0.43 8.49 2.24
C ASP A 55 0.13 7.55 1.17
N VAL A 56 0.81 6.47 1.58
CA VAL A 56 1.36 5.47 0.64
C VAL A 56 0.27 4.77 -0.18
N ILE A 57 -0.94 4.63 0.37
CA ILE A 57 -2.10 4.06 -0.34
C ILE A 57 -2.80 5.12 -1.19
N GLY A 58 -2.89 6.36 -0.70
CA GLY A 58 -3.51 7.47 -1.42
C GLY A 58 -2.74 7.87 -2.68
N ASP A 59 -1.42 7.67 -2.66
CA ASP A 59 -0.52 7.97 -3.78
C ASP A 59 -0.33 6.78 -4.75
N ALA A 60 -1.00 5.64 -4.51
CA ALA A 60 -0.84 4.38 -5.27
C ALA A 60 -1.75 4.23 -6.50
#